data_AF-A0AAV4R616-F1
#
_entry.id   AF-A0AAV4R616-F1
#
_cell.length_a   1.000
_cell.length_b   1.000
_cell.length_c   1.000
_cell.angle_alpha   90.00
_cell.angle_beta   90.00
_cell.angle_gamma   90.00
#
_symmetry.space_group_name_H-M   'P 1'
#
loop_
_entity.id
_entity.type
_entity.pdbx_description
1 polymer ?
#
loop_
_entity_poly.entity_id
_entity_poly.type
_entity_poly.pdbx_seq_one_letter_code
_entity_poly.pdbx_strand_id
1 'polypeptide(L)'
;MSLLSLTDCKEEILATAVEKRKQRKELEKDERERKFELEKKILDNELELARIKLGNDLKDWLPFWSQFQHIDKDEGPEDKFQYLIKATIVGSRAREVVESFPTNGANYSKTLESLKSRFGKDDLLVENLFFSEDFLKAWNRNNTSGAPTEAKERLNNLMPFLKTEVEGEERISLAMKGFGLRKDEDTKRRERN
;
A
#
# COMPACT_ATOMS: atom_id res chain seq x y z
N MET A 1 -48.77 22.45 -58.02
CA MET A 1 -48.35 22.70 -56.62
C MET A 1 -48.22 21.36 -55.89
N SER A 2 -47.14 20.58 -56.09
CA SER A 2 -46.96 19.30 -55.35
C SER A 2 -45.52 18.74 -55.36
N LEU A 3 -44.62 19.21 -56.22
CA LEU A 3 -43.23 18.72 -56.24
C LEU A 3 -42.29 19.50 -55.31
N LEU A 4 -42.50 20.81 -55.10
CA LEU A 4 -41.66 21.62 -54.20
C LEU A 4 -41.81 21.22 -52.72
N SER A 5 -43.01 20.87 -52.25
CA SER A 5 -43.21 20.45 -50.86
C SER A 5 -42.57 19.09 -50.54
N LEU A 6 -42.41 18.24 -51.55
CA LEU A 6 -41.79 16.92 -51.39
C LEU A 6 -40.26 17.01 -51.38
N THR A 7 -39.67 17.99 -52.09
CA THR A 7 -38.23 18.26 -52.02
C THR A 7 -37.85 18.84 -50.67
N ASP A 8 -38.64 19.79 -50.15
CA ASP A 8 -38.39 20.41 -48.84
C ASP A 8 -38.44 19.36 -47.71
N CYS A 9 -39.42 18.44 -47.77
CA CYS A 9 -39.57 17.38 -46.77
C CYS A 9 -38.41 16.35 -46.82
N LYS A 10 -37.84 16.09 -48.00
CA LYS A 10 -36.67 15.20 -48.14
C LYS A 10 -35.40 15.83 -47.56
N GLU A 11 -35.21 17.13 -47.76
CA GLU A 11 -34.05 17.85 -47.20
C GLU A 11 -34.10 17.91 -45.67
N GLU A 12 -35.28 18.12 -45.08
CA GLU A 12 -35.47 18.13 -43.62
C GLU A 12 -35.19 16.75 -42.98
N ILE A 13 -35.61 15.67 -43.64
CA ILE A 13 -35.30 14.30 -43.22
C ILE A 13 -33.79 14.02 -43.29
N LEU A 14 -33.12 14.46 -44.36
CA LEU A 14 -31.68 14.30 -44.51
C LEU A 14 -30.90 15.12 -43.47
N ALA A 15 -31.29 16.37 -43.23
CA ALA A 15 -30.71 17.20 -42.18
C ALA A 15 -30.87 16.56 -40.80
N THR A 16 -32.05 16.02 -40.50
CA THR A 16 -32.32 15.27 -39.26
C THR A 16 -31.46 14.01 -39.15
N ALA A 17 -31.28 13.29 -40.25
CA ALA A 17 -30.46 12.07 -40.28
C ALA A 17 -28.97 12.38 -40.06
N VAL A 18 -28.47 13.50 -40.62
CA VAL A 18 -27.10 13.98 -40.40
C VAL A 18 -26.90 14.39 -38.95
N GLU A 19 -27.84 15.13 -38.37
CA GLU A 19 -27.72 15.59 -36.97
C GLU A 19 -27.81 14.41 -35.99
N LYS A 20 -28.71 13.45 -36.22
CA LYS A 20 -28.74 12.19 -35.45
C LYS A 20 -27.45 11.40 -35.56
N ARG A 21 -26.80 11.39 -36.73
CA ARG A 21 -25.51 10.72 -36.94
C ARG A 21 -24.39 11.44 -36.19
N LYS A 22 -24.42 12.77 -36.13
CA LYS A 22 -23.47 13.59 -35.37
C LYS A 22 -23.64 13.37 -33.86
N GLN A 23 -24.88 13.43 -33.36
CA GLN A 23 -25.20 13.14 -31.96
C GLN A 23 -24.80 11.73 -31.54
N ARG A 24 -25.01 10.72 -32.41
CA ARG A 24 -24.57 9.35 -32.16
C ARG A 24 -23.05 9.24 -31.99
N LYS A 25 -22.28 9.94 -32.84
CA LYS A 25 -20.81 9.96 -32.74
C LYS A 25 -20.31 10.66 -31.47
N GLU A 26 -20.98 11.73 -31.04
CA GLU A 26 -20.65 12.43 -29.80
C GLU A 26 -20.96 11.57 -28.57
N LEU A 27 -22.12 10.92 -28.53
CA LEU A 27 -22.50 9.97 -27.48
C LEU A 27 -21.49 8.81 -27.35
N GLU A 28 -21.04 8.26 -28.47
CA GLU A 28 -20.06 7.18 -28.51
C GLU A 28 -18.64 7.64 -28.10
N LYS A 29 -18.36 8.94 -28.23
CA LYS A 29 -17.12 9.55 -27.73
C LYS A 29 -17.22 9.78 -26.21
N ASP A 30 -18.32 10.34 -25.73
CA ASP A 30 -18.60 10.53 -24.30
C ASP A 30 -18.63 9.20 -23.53
N GLU A 31 -19.18 8.14 -24.13
CA GLU A 31 -19.17 6.80 -23.52
C GLU A 31 -17.75 6.23 -23.44
N ARG A 32 -16.92 6.45 -24.46
CA ARG A 32 -15.50 6.07 -24.43
C ARG A 32 -14.72 6.85 -23.39
N GLU A 33 -14.95 8.16 -23.27
CA GLU A 33 -14.31 8.99 -22.24
C GLU A 33 -14.74 8.57 -20.84
N ARG A 34 -16.04 8.33 -20.61
CA ARG A 34 -16.53 7.80 -19.33
C ARG A 34 -15.96 6.44 -18.99
N LYS A 35 -15.85 5.55 -19.98
CA LYS A 35 -15.24 4.23 -19.81
C LYS A 35 -13.76 4.34 -19.45
N PHE A 36 -13.02 5.21 -20.14
CA PHE A 36 -11.61 5.47 -19.85
C PHE A 36 -11.42 6.08 -18.45
N GLU A 37 -12.24 7.05 -18.06
CA GLU A 37 -12.18 7.66 -16.74
C GLU A 37 -12.52 6.65 -15.63
N LEU A 38 -13.47 5.74 -15.90
CA LEU A 38 -13.81 4.65 -14.98
C LEU A 38 -12.66 3.64 -14.85
N GLU A 39 -12.07 3.21 -15.97
CA GLU A 39 -10.90 2.32 -15.98
C GLU A 39 -9.71 2.97 -15.27
N LYS A 40 -9.47 4.25 -15.49
CA LYS A 40 -8.43 5.02 -14.79
C LYS A 40 -8.70 5.10 -13.29
N LYS A 41 -9.92 5.38 -12.85
CA LYS A 41 -10.30 5.37 -11.43
C LYS A 41 -10.15 3.99 -10.79
N ILE A 42 -10.47 2.93 -11.53
CA ILE A 42 -10.26 1.55 -11.07
C ILE A 42 -8.77 1.29 -10.87
N LEU A 43 -7.94 1.69 -11.84
CA LEU A 43 -6.49 1.51 -11.80
C LEU A 43 -5.83 2.33 -10.69
N ASP A 44 -6.25 3.58 -10.49
CA ASP A 44 -5.73 4.47 -9.45
C ASP A 44 -6.08 3.93 -8.04
N ASN A 45 -7.32 3.46 -7.83
CA ASN A 45 -7.69 2.76 -6.60
C ASN A 45 -6.90 1.46 -6.40
N GLU A 46 -6.66 0.71 -7.48
CA GLU A 46 -5.88 -0.53 -7.45
C GLU A 46 -4.40 -0.29 -7.11
N LEU A 47 -3.83 0.83 -7.59
CA LEU A 47 -2.47 1.29 -7.29
C LEU A 47 -2.32 1.80 -5.85
N GLU A 48 -3.33 2.49 -5.32
CA GLU A 48 -3.35 2.95 -3.93
C GLU A 48 -3.41 1.75 -2.96
N LEU A 49 -4.10 0.68 -3.35
CA LEU A 49 -4.16 -0.60 -2.63
C LEU A 49 -2.91 -1.48 -2.81
N ALA A 50 -2.03 -1.18 -3.76
CA ALA A 50 -0.87 -2.00 -4.10
C ALA A 50 0.41 -1.64 -3.33
N ARG A 51 0.40 -0.60 -2.48
CA ARG A 51 1.66 -0.05 -1.95
C ARG A 51 2.40 -0.96 -0.98
N ILE A 52 1.72 -1.77 -0.15
CA ILE A 52 2.33 -2.82 0.67
C ILE A 52 1.35 -3.97 0.83
N LYS A 53 1.69 -5.15 0.30
CA LYS A 53 0.90 -6.36 0.46
C LYS A 53 1.63 -7.31 1.40
N LEU A 54 0.94 -7.77 2.44
CA LEU A 54 1.46 -8.77 3.36
C LEU A 54 1.48 -10.13 2.65
N GLY A 55 2.70 -10.58 2.35
CA GLY A 55 2.96 -11.82 1.64
C GLY A 55 3.22 -12.99 2.59
N ASN A 56 4.38 -13.61 2.41
CA ASN A 56 4.85 -14.74 3.21
C ASN A 56 5.97 -14.34 4.16
N ASP A 57 6.64 -13.22 3.91
CA ASP A 57 7.83 -12.81 4.66
C ASP A 57 7.43 -12.01 5.91
N LEU A 58 8.11 -12.30 7.01
CA LEU A 58 8.03 -11.55 8.26
C LEU A 58 8.55 -10.11 8.08
N LYS A 59 9.47 -9.89 7.13
CA LYS A 59 10.01 -8.56 6.83
C LYS A 59 8.96 -7.60 6.28
N ASP A 60 7.91 -8.13 5.64
CA ASP A 60 6.82 -7.34 5.09
C ASP A 60 5.85 -6.83 6.17
N TRP A 61 5.92 -7.40 7.39
CA TRP A 61 5.01 -7.07 8.49
C TRP A 61 5.17 -5.63 8.98
N LEU A 62 6.39 -5.15 9.20
CA LEU A 62 6.64 -3.80 9.73
C LEU A 62 6.21 -2.70 8.74
N PRO A 63 6.60 -2.76 7.44
CA PRO A 63 6.09 -1.84 6.44
C PRO A 63 4.56 -1.86 6.34
N PHE A 64 3.95 -3.06 6.37
CA PHE A 64 2.50 -3.23 6.36
C PHE A 64 1.84 -2.56 7.57
N TRP A 65 2.30 -2.88 8.77
CA TRP A 65 1.72 -2.41 10.02
C TRP A 65 1.83 -0.88 10.15
N SER A 66 2.93 -0.30 9.67
CA SER A 66 3.12 1.16 9.65
C SER A 66 2.04 1.89 8.85
N GLN A 67 1.52 1.29 7.78
CA GLN A 67 0.44 1.87 6.97
C GLN A 67 -0.93 1.49 7.53
N PHE A 68 -1.10 0.23 7.90
CA PHE A 68 -2.38 -0.32 8.35
C PHE A 68 -2.83 0.23 9.71
N GLN A 69 -1.91 0.64 10.59
CA GLN A 69 -2.26 1.19 11.92
C GLN A 69 -3.15 2.45 11.86
N HIS A 70 -3.10 3.21 10.78
CA HIS A 70 -3.94 4.41 10.60
C HIS A 70 -5.38 3.99 10.28
N ILE A 71 -5.52 2.99 9.41
CA ILE A 71 -6.79 2.38 9.02
C ILE A 71 -7.42 1.64 10.21
N ASP A 72 -6.61 0.97 11.04
CA ASP A 72 -7.06 0.32 12.27
C ASP A 72 -7.65 1.31 13.29
N LYS A 73 -7.26 2.60 13.25
CA LYS A 73 -7.78 3.63 14.14
C LYS A 73 -9.04 4.31 13.63
N ASP A 74 -9.12 4.58 12.33
CA ASP A 74 -10.11 5.53 11.79
C ASP A 74 -11.35 4.87 11.16
N GLU A 75 -11.25 3.62 10.68
CA GLU A 75 -12.31 3.00 9.85
C GLU A 75 -13.31 2.09 10.62
N GLY A 76 -14.42 1.73 9.98
CA GLY A 76 -15.37 0.74 10.49
C GLY A 76 -14.81 -0.69 10.47
N PRO A 77 -15.26 -1.60 11.36
CA PRO A 77 -14.73 -2.98 11.43
C PRO A 77 -14.94 -3.79 10.14
N GLU A 78 -15.98 -3.50 9.36
CA GLU A 78 -16.21 -4.11 8.05
C GLU A 78 -15.19 -3.61 7.01
N ASP A 79 -15.00 -2.29 6.92
CA ASP A 79 -14.06 -1.67 5.99
C ASP A 79 -12.60 -2.07 6.30
N LYS A 80 -12.26 -2.19 7.58
CA LYS A 80 -10.97 -2.74 8.06
C LYS A 80 -10.74 -4.17 7.58
N PHE A 81 -11.77 -5.03 7.64
CA PHE A 81 -11.67 -6.40 7.18
C PHE A 81 -11.48 -6.48 5.66
N GLN A 82 -12.25 -5.68 4.92
CA GLN A 82 -12.12 -5.58 3.47
C GLN A 82 -10.74 -5.06 3.06
N TYR A 83 -10.20 -4.09 3.79
CA TYR A 83 -8.82 -3.63 3.58
C TYR A 83 -7.82 -4.74 3.86
N LEU A 84 -7.96 -5.47 4.97
CA LEU A 84 -7.05 -6.57 5.34
C LEU A 84 -7.01 -7.67 4.26
N ILE A 85 -8.17 -7.99 3.68
CA ILE A 85 -8.27 -8.87 2.51
C ILE A 85 -7.50 -8.29 1.34
N LYS A 86 -7.75 -7.02 0.98
CA LYS A 86 -7.06 -6.38 -0.15
C LYS A 86 -5.55 -6.26 0.05
N ALA A 87 -5.12 -6.07 1.29
CA ALA A 87 -3.72 -5.90 1.69
C ALA A 87 -2.96 -7.22 1.87
N THR A 88 -3.59 -8.39 1.68
CA THR A 88 -2.92 -9.69 1.69
C THR A 88 -2.80 -10.26 0.28
N ILE A 89 -1.64 -10.83 -0.05
CA ILE A 89 -1.39 -11.45 -1.37
C ILE A 89 -2.19 -12.75 -1.47
N VAL A 90 -3.02 -12.90 -2.51
CA VAL A 90 -3.79 -14.13 -2.74
C VAL A 90 -2.86 -15.35 -2.80
N GLY A 91 -3.16 -16.39 -2.02
CA GLY A 91 -2.33 -17.60 -1.91
C GLY A 91 -1.14 -17.49 -0.94
N SER A 92 -0.98 -16.36 -0.24
CA SER A 92 0.05 -16.22 0.80
C SER A 92 -0.38 -16.80 2.14
N ARG A 93 0.58 -17.03 3.03
CA ARG A 93 0.35 -17.47 4.41
C ARG A 93 -0.44 -16.44 5.21
N ALA A 94 -0.24 -15.15 4.96
CA ALA A 94 -1.04 -14.10 5.55
C ALA A 94 -2.49 -14.15 5.06
N ARG A 95 -2.71 -14.41 3.77
CA ARG A 95 -4.04 -14.56 3.18
C ARG A 95 -4.78 -15.77 3.73
N GLU A 96 -4.12 -16.91 3.88
CA GLU A 96 -4.70 -18.13 4.47
C GLU A 96 -5.22 -17.87 5.90
N VAL A 97 -4.49 -17.06 6.68
CA VAL A 97 -4.93 -16.65 8.02
C VAL A 97 -6.18 -15.79 7.94
N VAL A 98 -6.23 -14.84 7.00
CA VAL A 98 -7.40 -13.95 6.83
C VAL A 98 -8.63 -14.71 6.32
N GLU A 99 -8.44 -15.62 5.35
CA GLU A 99 -9.52 -16.43 4.77
C GLU A 99 -10.02 -17.53 5.70
N SER A 100 -9.26 -17.87 6.76
CA SER A 100 -9.73 -18.82 7.78
C SER A 100 -10.93 -18.31 8.58
N PHE A 101 -11.24 -17.02 8.50
CA PHE A 101 -12.38 -16.39 9.15
C PHE A 101 -13.40 -15.88 8.12
N PRO A 102 -14.71 -16.02 8.40
CA PRO A 102 -15.75 -15.40 7.59
C PRO A 102 -15.59 -13.87 7.55
N THR A 103 -15.75 -13.28 6.36
CA THR A 103 -15.77 -11.83 6.12
C THR A 103 -16.92 -11.16 6.85
N ASN A 104 -16.67 -10.73 8.09
CA ASN A 104 -17.56 -9.88 8.84
C ASN A 104 -16.77 -9.01 9.83
N GLY A 105 -17.28 -7.82 10.12
CA GLY A 105 -16.64 -6.91 11.07
C GLY A 105 -16.44 -7.48 12.48
N ALA A 106 -17.26 -8.42 12.93
CA ALA A 106 -17.10 -9.05 14.26
C ALA A 106 -15.87 -9.98 14.35
N ASN A 107 -15.45 -10.55 13.23
CA ASN A 107 -14.30 -11.45 13.12
C ASN A 107 -12.99 -10.71 12.83
N TYR A 108 -13.05 -9.41 12.56
CA TYR A 108 -11.86 -8.57 12.36
C TYR A 108 -10.87 -8.68 13.50
N SER A 109 -11.33 -8.47 14.74
CA SER A 109 -10.47 -8.51 15.93
C SER A 109 -9.74 -9.86 16.06
N LYS A 110 -10.45 -10.98 15.88
CA LYS A 110 -9.86 -12.33 15.95
C LYS A 110 -8.85 -12.58 14.82
N THR A 111 -9.17 -12.11 13.62
CA THR A 111 -8.29 -12.25 12.46
C THR A 111 -7.02 -11.44 12.64
N LEU A 112 -7.14 -10.21 13.14
CA LEU A 112 -6.01 -9.33 13.42
C LEU A 112 -5.12 -9.89 14.53
N GLU A 113 -5.69 -10.44 15.59
CA GLU A 113 -4.94 -11.13 16.66
C GLU A 113 -4.17 -12.34 16.12
N SER A 114 -4.82 -13.16 15.29
CA SER A 114 -4.18 -14.30 14.64
C SER A 114 -3.02 -13.86 13.74
N LEU A 115 -3.20 -12.76 13.01
CA LEU A 115 -2.17 -12.19 12.14
C LEU A 115 -0.99 -11.63 12.95
N LYS A 116 -1.25 -10.86 14.01
CA LYS A 116 -0.24 -10.35 14.95
C LYS A 116 0.51 -11.48 15.66
N SER A 117 -0.18 -12.55 16.06
CA SER A 117 0.45 -13.70 16.71
C SER A 117 1.38 -14.48 15.77
N ARG A 118 1.15 -14.42 14.46
CA ARG A 118 1.97 -15.11 13.46
C ARG A 118 3.11 -14.26 12.91
N PHE A 119 2.86 -12.97 12.67
CA PHE A 119 3.81 -12.09 11.98
C PHE A 119 4.35 -10.96 12.85
N GLY A 120 3.59 -10.55 13.88
CA GLY A 120 3.87 -9.38 14.71
C GLY A 120 4.39 -9.70 16.11
N LYS A 121 4.95 -10.88 16.34
CA LYS A 121 5.60 -11.19 17.63
C LYS A 121 6.96 -10.50 17.67
N ASP A 122 7.13 -9.63 18.66
CA ASP A 122 8.38 -8.88 18.87
C ASP A 122 9.59 -9.80 18.90
N ASP A 123 9.51 -10.97 19.55
CA ASP A 123 10.60 -11.96 19.58
C ASP A 123 11.01 -12.46 18.18
N LEU A 124 10.03 -12.75 17.31
CA LEU A 124 10.27 -13.22 15.94
C LEU A 124 10.74 -12.09 15.02
N LEU A 125 10.25 -10.87 15.24
CA LEU A 125 10.67 -9.69 14.49
C LEU A 125 12.09 -9.30 14.84
N VAL A 126 12.45 -9.31 16.13
CA VAL A 126 13.82 -9.08 16.60
C VAL A 126 14.74 -10.16 16.07
N GLU A 127 14.38 -11.44 16.15
CA GLU A 127 15.23 -12.51 15.60
C GLU A 127 15.46 -12.33 14.08
N ASN A 128 14.40 -12.06 13.31
CA ASN A 128 14.52 -11.95 11.86
C ASN A 128 15.19 -10.63 11.39
N LEU A 129 14.96 -9.49 12.05
CA LEU A 129 15.65 -8.23 11.74
C LEU A 129 17.09 -8.22 12.24
N PHE A 130 17.32 -8.66 13.48
CA PHE A 130 18.61 -8.54 14.15
C PHE A 130 19.60 -9.61 13.70
N PHE A 131 19.15 -10.78 13.25
CA PHE A 131 20.02 -11.77 12.61
C PHE A 131 19.95 -11.73 11.08
N SER A 132 19.45 -10.64 10.49
CA SER A 132 19.47 -10.45 9.05
C SER A 132 20.90 -10.51 8.50
N GLU A 133 21.03 -10.97 7.25
CA GLU A 133 22.31 -11.14 6.58
C GLU A 133 23.14 -9.85 6.55
N ASP A 134 22.48 -8.69 6.45
CA ASP A 134 23.13 -7.38 6.46
C ASP A 134 23.71 -7.03 7.83
N PHE A 135 23.01 -7.38 8.92
CA PHE A 135 23.52 -7.25 10.28
C PHE A 135 24.73 -8.18 10.51
N LEU A 136 24.62 -9.44 10.09
CA LEU A 136 25.73 -10.41 10.20
C LEU A 136 26.93 -9.99 9.35
N LYS A 137 26.70 -9.43 8.16
CA LYS A 137 27.76 -8.86 7.30
C LYS A 137 28.41 -7.63 7.93
N ALA A 138 27.62 -6.71 8.49
CA ALA A 138 28.12 -5.53 9.17
C ALA A 138 28.92 -5.89 10.44
N TRP A 139 28.40 -6.82 11.24
CA TRP A 139 29.08 -7.36 12.41
C TRP A 139 30.38 -8.07 12.01
N ASN A 140 30.37 -8.94 11.00
CA ASN A 140 31.56 -9.66 10.55
C ASN A 140 32.64 -8.72 10.00
N ARG A 141 32.24 -7.60 9.36
CA ARG A 141 33.15 -6.51 8.96
C ARG A 141 33.77 -5.80 10.17
N ASN A 142 33.02 -5.68 11.27
CA ASN A 142 33.49 -5.03 12.48
C ASN A 142 34.33 -5.97 13.37
N ASN A 143 34.11 -7.29 13.27
CA ASN A 143 34.81 -8.33 14.01
C ASN A 143 36.14 -8.78 13.38
N THR A 144 36.72 -7.99 12.46
CA THR A 144 38.02 -8.30 11.85
C THR A 144 39.17 -8.09 12.85
N SER A 145 39.27 -8.94 13.86
CA SER A 145 40.55 -9.32 14.47
C SER A 145 40.46 -10.80 14.86
N GLY A 146 41.27 -11.61 14.17
CA GLY A 146 41.18 -13.09 14.15
C GLY A 146 41.65 -13.78 15.43
N ALA A 147 41.16 -13.36 16.60
CA ALA A 147 41.43 -14.02 17.88
C ALA A 147 40.19 -14.78 18.38
N PRO A 148 40.35 -15.99 18.96
CA PRO A 148 39.26 -16.71 19.60
C PRO A 148 38.88 -15.99 20.89
N THR A 149 38.02 -14.99 20.78
CA THR A 149 37.51 -14.24 21.92
C THR A 149 36.42 -15.05 22.63
N GLU A 150 36.50 -15.07 23.96
CA GLU A 150 35.55 -15.78 24.81
C GLU A 150 34.14 -15.23 24.56
N ALA A 151 33.09 -16.05 24.69
CA ALA A 151 31.71 -15.64 24.37
C ALA A 151 31.30 -14.33 25.09
N LYS A 152 31.88 -14.09 26.28
CA LYS A 152 31.73 -12.87 27.07
C LYS A 152 32.35 -11.63 26.41
N GLU A 153 33.51 -11.75 25.79
CA GLU A 153 34.16 -10.65 25.05
C GLU A 153 33.42 -10.34 23.76
N ARG A 154 32.92 -11.38 23.07
CA ARG A 154 32.05 -11.19 21.89
C ARG A 154 30.78 -10.44 22.24
N LEU A 155 30.18 -10.72 23.40
CA LEU A 155 29.01 -9.99 23.91
C LEU A 155 29.38 -8.55 24.30
N ASN A 156 30.52 -8.34 24.95
CA ASN A 156 30.99 -7.00 25.32
C ASN A 156 31.26 -6.11 24.10
N ASN A 157 31.69 -6.69 22.98
CA ASN A 157 31.91 -5.97 21.72
C ASN A 157 30.61 -5.73 20.94
N LEU A 158 29.57 -6.54 21.19
CA LEU A 158 28.27 -6.40 20.52
C LEU A 158 27.52 -5.15 21.01
N MET A 159 27.48 -4.91 22.32
CA MET A 159 26.80 -3.74 22.90
C MET A 159 27.23 -2.38 22.32
N PRO A 160 28.53 -2.06 22.18
CA PRO A 160 28.97 -0.80 21.58
C PRO A 160 28.70 -0.74 20.06
N PHE A 161 28.75 -1.87 19.36
CA PHE A 161 28.36 -1.93 17.94
C PHE A 161 26.88 -1.59 17.75
N LEU A 162 26.00 -2.22 18.53
CA LEU A 162 24.55 -1.95 18.48
C LEU A 162 24.23 -0.51 18.79
N LYS A 163 24.88 0.05 19.82
CA LYS A 163 24.72 1.45 20.16
C LYS A 163 25.12 2.35 18.99
N THR A 164 26.23 2.05 18.32
CA THR A 164 26.73 2.84 17.19
C THR A 164 25.81 2.75 15.97
N GLU A 165 25.26 1.57 15.69
CA GLU A 165 24.33 1.35 14.58
C GLU A 165 22.99 2.07 14.81
N VAL A 166 22.40 1.93 16.00
CA VAL A 166 21.16 2.62 16.39
C VAL A 166 21.33 4.14 16.33
N GLU A 167 22.44 4.67 16.87
CA GLU A 167 22.79 6.09 16.75
C GLU A 167 23.02 6.50 15.28
N GLY A 168 23.51 5.59 14.44
CA GLY A 168 23.63 5.76 12.99
C GLY A 168 22.28 5.97 12.31
N GLU A 169 21.32 5.08 12.55
CA GLU A 169 19.98 5.18 12.00
C GLU A 169 19.23 6.44 12.49
N GLU A 170 19.36 6.79 13.77
CA GLU A 170 18.77 8.02 14.33
C GLU A 170 19.33 9.28 13.65
N ARG A 171 20.65 9.32 13.39
CA ARG A 171 21.28 10.42 12.63
C ARG A 171 20.75 10.53 11.21
N ILE A 172 20.60 9.40 10.52
CA ILE A 172 20.03 9.36 9.17
C ILE A 172 18.57 9.81 9.20
N SER A 173 17.78 9.36 10.18
CA SER A 173 16.38 9.77 10.35
C SER A 173 16.25 11.29 10.59
N LEU A 174 17.07 11.85 11.48
CA LEU A 174 17.12 13.29 11.75
C LEU A 174 17.55 14.08 10.51
N ALA A 175 18.55 13.60 9.77
CA ALA A 175 18.97 14.22 8.52
C ALA A 175 17.85 14.16 7.47
N MET A 176 17.21 13.00 7.26
CA MET A 176 16.10 12.85 6.33
C MET A 176 14.93 13.78 6.66
N LYS A 177 14.62 13.98 7.94
CA LYS A 177 13.62 14.95 8.40
C LYS A 177 14.05 16.40 8.15
N GLY A 178 15.32 16.73 8.42
CA GLY A 178 15.88 18.06 8.17
C GLY A 178 15.99 18.43 6.69
N PHE A 179 16.21 17.45 5.81
CA PHE A 179 16.25 17.62 4.36
C PHE A 179 14.88 17.44 3.68
N GLY A 180 13.81 17.17 4.43
CA GLY A 180 12.45 17.00 3.88
C GLY A 180 12.31 15.79 2.95
N LEU A 181 13.14 14.76 3.11
CA LEU A 181 13.13 13.55 2.28
C LEU A 181 12.09 12.52 2.74
N ARG A 182 11.50 12.70 3.93
CA ARG A 182 10.26 12.04 4.31
C ARG A 182 9.10 12.90 3.82
N LYS A 183 8.20 12.32 3.01
CA LYS A 183 6.91 12.93 2.69
C LYS A 183 6.07 12.95 3.97
N ASP A 184 6.25 13.98 4.78
CA ASP A 184 5.36 14.25 5.89
C ASP A 184 4.02 14.76 5.34
N GLU A 185 2.94 14.26 5.93
CA GLU A 185 1.53 14.59 5.66
C GLU A 185 1.18 16.06 5.99
N ASP A 186 1.82 17.02 5.32
CA ASP A 186 1.56 18.46 5.53
C ASP A 186 0.46 19.01 4.60
N THR A 187 -0.76 18.47 4.71
CA THR A 187 -1.95 19.06 4.04
C THR A 187 -3.11 19.46 4.98
N LYS A 188 -2.92 19.53 6.30
CA LYS A 188 -4.00 19.95 7.23
C LYS A 188 -3.77 21.18 8.10
N ARG A 189 -2.77 22.03 7.83
CA ARG A 189 -2.52 23.25 8.63
C ARG A 189 -2.40 24.57 7.86
N ARG A 190 -3.01 24.70 6.68
CA ARG A 190 -3.10 25.97 5.96
C ARG A 190 -4.52 26.35 5.51
N GLU A 191 -5.52 26.16 6.36
CA GLU A 191 -6.79 26.89 6.24
C GLU A 191 -7.28 27.30 7.63
N ARG A 192 -6.65 28.35 8.16
CA ARG A 192 -7.27 29.26 9.10
C ARG A 192 -6.49 30.58 9.07
N ASN A 193 -6.78 31.36 8.04
CA ASN A 193 -6.70 32.82 8.05
C ASN A 193 -7.99 33.33 7.41
#